data_AF-A0A2I0DB36-F1
#
_entry.id   AF-A0A2I0DB36-F1
#
_cell.length_a   1.000
_cell.length_b   1.000
_cell.length_c   1.000
_cell.angle_alpha   90.00
_cell.angle_beta   90.00
_cell.angle_gamma   90.00
#
_symmetry.space_group_name_H-M   'P 1'
#
loop_
_entity.id
_entity.type
_entity.pdbx_description
1 polymer ?
#
loop_
_entity_poly.entity_id
_entity_poly.type
_entity_poly.pdbx_seq_one_letter_code
_entity_poly.pdbx_strand_id
1 'polypeptide(L)'
;MRKKIIIKLKNWLVLNRKVIAILHATSHIHNRYHTFKNEMQTFIIKGKRLKNWKTFHAEFKKEMHFPDYYGENMDAWIDCIDELSDEPTILQIENEKYLKENVPELFNAILECGAFVNYRKIEVGEKPNLIIATDY
;
A
#
# COMPACT_ATOMS: atom_id res chain seq x y z
N MET A 1 19.31 36.77 37.44
CA MET A 1 19.18 35.29 37.47
C MET A 1 19.07 34.66 36.07
N ARG A 2 18.15 35.11 35.20
CA ARG A 2 17.95 34.57 33.83
C ARG A 2 19.19 34.55 32.92
N LYS A 3 20.02 35.61 32.93
CA LYS A 3 21.25 35.67 32.09
C LYS A 3 22.27 34.56 32.41
N LYS A 4 22.47 34.19 33.68
CA LYS A 4 23.40 33.12 34.08
C LYS A 4 22.92 31.74 33.61
N ILE A 5 21.61 31.51 33.61
CA ILE A 5 21.01 30.27 33.13
C ILE A 5 21.18 30.14 31.61
N ILE A 6 20.93 31.22 30.85
CA ILE A 6 21.11 31.26 29.40
C ILE A 6 22.58 31.00 29.00
N ILE A 7 23.54 31.58 29.73
CA ILE A 7 24.97 31.36 29.46
C ILE A 7 25.37 29.92 29.74
N LYS A 8 24.88 29.32 30.85
CA LYS A 8 25.12 27.89 31.14
C LYS A 8 24.55 26.98 30.06
N LEU A 9 23.33 27.26 29.58
CA LEU A 9 22.69 26.49 28.51
C LEU A 9 23.47 26.62 27.19
N LYS A 10 23.90 27.83 26.81
CA LYS A 10 24.73 28.04 25.61
C LYS A 10 26.07 27.30 25.69
N ASN A 11 26.76 27.36 26.83
CA ASN A 11 28.02 26.64 27.01
C ASN A 11 27.81 25.12 26.98
N TRP A 12 26.73 24.63 27.58
CA TRP A 12 26.38 23.22 27.53
C TRP A 12 26.08 22.75 26.11
N LEU A 13 25.35 23.53 25.31
CA LEU A 13 25.08 23.24 23.90
C LEU A 13 26.35 23.21 23.05
N VAL A 14 27.31 24.11 23.31
CA VAL A 14 28.59 24.16 22.59
C VAL A 14 29.48 22.97 22.96
N LEU A 15 29.59 22.62 24.25
CA LEU A 15 30.39 21.50 24.75
C LEU A 15 29.83 20.14 24.29
N ASN A 16 28.52 20.02 24.13
CA ASN A 16 27.85 18.78 23.73
C ASN A 16 27.42 18.77 22.26
N ARG A 17 28.05 19.59 21.41
CA ARG A 17 27.75 19.67 19.96
C ARG A 17 27.74 18.32 19.26
N LYS A 18 28.62 17.39 19.65
CA LYS A 18 28.64 16.01 19.11
C LYS A 18 27.39 15.22 19.51
N VAL A 19 26.91 15.36 20.74
CA VAL A 19 25.69 14.69 21.23
C VAL A 19 24.46 15.25 20.53
N ILE A 20 24.38 16.57 20.35
CA ILE A 20 23.28 17.23 19.61
C ILE A 20 23.30 16.82 18.13
N ALA A 21 24.49 16.76 17.52
CA ALA A 21 24.64 16.29 16.15
C ALA A 21 24.25 14.81 16.01
N ILE A 22 24.52 13.95 17.00
CA ILE A 22 24.06 12.55 17.04
C ILE A 22 22.55 12.49 17.23
N LEU A 23 21.94 13.33 18.08
CA LEU A 23 20.49 13.39 18.26
C LEU A 23 19.78 13.89 16.98
N HIS A 24 20.33 14.88 16.30
CA HIS A 24 19.83 15.34 15.00
C HIS A 24 20.07 14.29 13.92
N ALA A 25 21.24 13.65 13.87
CA ALA A 25 21.53 12.58 12.93
C ALA A 25 20.64 11.37 13.18
N THR A 26 20.37 10.99 14.43
CA THR A 26 19.45 9.89 14.77
C THR A 26 17.99 10.27 14.51
N SER A 27 17.59 11.53 14.68
CA SER A 27 16.28 12.03 14.23
C SER A 27 16.17 12.03 12.71
N HIS A 28 17.19 12.46 11.98
CA HIS A 28 17.25 12.39 10.52
C HIS A 28 17.33 10.96 10.01
N ILE A 29 18.06 10.08 10.69
CA ILE A 29 18.15 8.66 10.40
C ILE A 29 16.79 8.01 10.71
N HIS A 30 16.17 8.27 11.86
CA HIS A 30 14.83 7.75 12.20
C HIS A 30 13.76 8.24 11.21
N ASN A 31 13.76 9.52 10.84
CA ASN A 31 12.90 10.04 9.77
C ASN A 31 13.23 9.37 8.43
N ARG A 32 14.51 9.21 8.08
CA ARG A 32 14.94 8.55 6.84
C ARG A 32 14.65 7.05 6.82
N TYR A 33 14.64 6.38 7.97
CA TYR A 33 14.19 4.99 8.13
C TYR A 33 12.66 4.91 7.97
N HIS A 34 11.90 5.89 8.47
CA HIS A 34 10.47 6.02 8.15
C HIS A 34 10.22 6.33 6.66
N THR A 35 11.06 7.13 6.01
CA THR A 35 11.00 7.40 4.56
C THR A 35 11.47 6.21 3.70
N PHE A 36 12.14 5.21 4.27
CA PHE A 36 12.62 4.01 3.57
C PHE A 36 11.77 2.76 3.83
N LYS A 37 10.85 2.80 4.80
CA LYS A 37 9.89 1.71 5.03
C LYS A 37 8.63 1.96 4.21
N ASN A 38 8.79 2.10 2.90
CA ASN A 38 7.70 1.91 1.95
C ASN A 38 7.40 0.41 1.96
N GLU A 39 6.59 -0.04 2.92
CA GLU A 39 6.19 -1.44 3.00
C GLU A 39 5.24 -1.72 1.85
N MET A 40 5.74 -2.45 0.86
CA MET A 40 4.92 -3.05 -0.17
C MET A 40 3.80 -3.85 0.52
N GLN A 41 2.55 -3.47 0.24
CA GLN A 41 1.39 -4.10 0.85
C GLN A 41 1.04 -5.35 0.06
N THR A 42 0.76 -6.47 0.74
CA THR A 42 0.33 -7.70 0.08
C THR A 42 -1.06 -8.09 0.57
N PHE A 43 -1.98 -8.25 -0.37
CA PHE A 43 -3.32 -8.77 -0.13
C PHE A 43 -3.46 -10.14 -0.80
N ILE A 44 -3.95 -11.13 -0.05
CA ILE A 44 -4.10 -12.50 -0.53
C ILE A 44 -5.59 -12.76 -0.78
N ILE A 45 -5.93 -13.10 -2.02
CA ILE A 45 -7.29 -13.47 -2.42
C ILE A 45 -7.31 -14.96 -2.76
N LYS A 46 -8.24 -15.69 -2.14
CA LYS A 46 -8.39 -17.13 -2.35
C LYS A 46 -9.25 -17.41 -3.57
N GLY A 47 -8.63 -17.80 -4.68
CA GLY A 47 -9.32 -18.11 -5.94
C GLY A 47 -10.44 -19.16 -5.78
N LYS A 48 -10.28 -20.15 -4.89
CA LYS A 48 -11.33 -21.15 -4.58
C LYS A 48 -12.60 -20.55 -3.95
N ARG A 49 -12.54 -19.34 -3.41
CA ARG A 49 -13.71 -18.64 -2.86
C ARG A 49 -14.45 -17.83 -3.91
N LEU A 50 -13.83 -17.49 -5.03
CA LEU A 50 -14.46 -16.71 -6.10
C LEU A 50 -15.25 -17.65 -7.03
N LYS A 51 -16.51 -17.91 -6.67
CA LYS A 51 -17.40 -18.83 -7.40
C LYS A 51 -18.36 -18.12 -8.35
N ASN A 52 -18.61 -16.84 -8.11
CA ASN A 52 -19.47 -15.93 -8.86
C ASN A 52 -19.20 -14.48 -8.38
N TRP A 53 -19.80 -13.51 -9.06
CA TRP A 53 -19.69 -12.08 -8.76
C TRP A 53 -20.00 -11.72 -7.30
N LYS A 54 -21.01 -12.34 -6.68
CA LYS A 54 -21.32 -12.08 -5.26
C LYS A 54 -20.16 -12.50 -4.34
N THR A 55 -19.63 -13.70 -4.53
CA THR A 55 -18.48 -14.18 -3.75
C THR A 55 -17.19 -13.43 -4.08
N PHE A 56 -17.07 -12.92 -5.31
CA PHE A 56 -15.97 -12.06 -5.74
C PHE A 56 -15.93 -10.79 -4.90
N HIS A 57 -17.00 -10.01 -4.95
CA HIS A 57 -17.09 -8.73 -4.25
C HIS A 57 -16.98 -8.90 -2.73
N ALA A 58 -17.55 -9.97 -2.18
CA ALA A 58 -17.43 -10.26 -0.75
C ALA A 58 -16.00 -10.58 -0.30
N GLU A 59 -15.24 -11.38 -1.06
CA GLU A 59 -13.86 -11.72 -0.70
C GLU A 59 -12.95 -10.49 -0.81
N PHE A 60 -13.05 -9.71 -1.90
CA PHE A 60 -12.26 -8.48 -2.06
C PHE A 60 -12.58 -7.43 -0.99
N LYS A 61 -13.87 -7.18 -0.72
CA LYS A 61 -14.29 -6.24 0.33
C LYS A 61 -13.70 -6.61 1.69
N LYS A 62 -13.71 -7.90 2.01
CA LYS A 62 -13.22 -8.41 3.28
C LYS A 62 -11.70 -8.34 3.38
N GLU A 63 -10.98 -8.92 2.43
CA GLU A 63 -9.53 -9.09 2.52
C GLU A 63 -8.78 -7.78 2.27
N MET A 64 -9.34 -6.87 1.47
CA MET A 64 -8.75 -5.55 1.17
C MET A 64 -9.38 -4.39 1.97
N HIS A 65 -10.28 -4.70 2.89
CA HIS A 65 -10.97 -3.74 3.75
C HIS A 65 -11.65 -2.58 2.99
N PHE A 66 -12.34 -2.89 1.88
CA PHE A 66 -13.11 -1.88 1.15
C PHE A 66 -14.22 -1.28 2.03
N PRO A 67 -14.61 -0.02 1.77
CA PRO A 67 -15.62 0.66 2.57
C PRO A 67 -16.97 -0.04 2.59
N ASP A 68 -17.78 0.24 3.62
CA ASP A 68 -19.12 -0.34 3.78
C ASP A 68 -20.03 -0.04 2.59
N TYR A 69 -19.86 1.11 1.95
CA TYR A 69 -20.59 1.57 0.77
C TYR A 69 -20.04 1.04 -0.57
N TYR A 70 -19.14 0.05 -0.55
CA TYR A 70 -18.65 -0.62 -1.76
C TYR A 70 -19.81 -1.13 -2.65
N GLY A 71 -19.84 -0.68 -3.91
CA GLY A 71 -20.97 -0.87 -4.83
C GLY A 71 -21.09 -2.22 -5.52
N GLU A 72 -20.23 -3.20 -5.17
CA GLU A 72 -20.25 -4.58 -5.68
C GLU A 72 -20.36 -4.69 -7.22
N ASN A 73 -19.58 -3.88 -7.92
CA ASN A 73 -19.39 -3.92 -9.37
C ASN A 73 -17.93 -3.59 -9.71
N MET A 74 -17.53 -3.77 -10.98
CA MET A 74 -16.12 -3.59 -11.37
C MET A 74 -15.66 -2.13 -11.40
N ASP A 75 -16.54 -1.16 -11.65
CA ASP A 75 -16.18 0.26 -11.55
C ASP A 75 -15.82 0.60 -10.10
N ALA A 76 -16.67 0.19 -9.15
CA ALA A 76 -16.39 0.35 -7.72
C ALA A 76 -15.13 -0.42 -7.28
N TRP A 77 -14.85 -1.57 -7.88
CA TRP A 77 -13.61 -2.32 -7.62
C TRP A 77 -12.38 -1.54 -8.08
N ILE A 78 -12.41 -1.01 -9.30
CA ILE A 78 -11.32 -0.19 -9.86
C ILE A 78 -11.06 1.02 -8.97
N ASP A 79 -12.10 1.74 -8.57
CA ASP A 79 -11.97 2.94 -7.73
C ASP A 79 -11.37 2.59 -6.35
N CYS A 80 -11.82 1.49 -5.71
CA CYS A 80 -11.25 1.08 -4.43
C CYS A 80 -9.77 0.65 -4.53
N ILE A 81 -9.36 0.03 -5.64
CA ILE A 81 -7.97 -0.39 -5.85
C ILE A 81 -7.09 0.82 -6.18
N ASP A 82 -7.58 1.75 -7.00
CA ASP A 82 -6.86 2.97 -7.40
C ASP A 82 -6.58 3.89 -6.19
N GLU A 83 -7.52 3.96 -5.25
CA GLU A 83 -7.45 4.77 -4.02
C GLU A 83 -6.78 4.06 -2.83
N LEU A 84 -6.44 2.77 -2.94
CA LEU A 84 -6.01 1.95 -1.80
C LEU A 84 -4.73 2.48 -1.13
N SER A 85 -3.75 2.85 -1.96
CA SER A 85 -2.40 3.24 -1.52
C SER A 85 -1.62 3.80 -2.71
N ASP A 86 -0.76 4.80 -2.45
CA ASP A 86 0.25 5.25 -3.42
C ASP A 86 1.46 4.31 -3.48
N GLU A 87 1.67 3.50 -2.43
CA GLU A 87 2.75 2.52 -2.36
C GLU A 87 2.48 1.26 -3.19
N PRO A 88 3.53 0.57 -3.68
CA PRO A 88 3.40 -0.70 -4.37
C PRO A 88 2.54 -1.71 -3.60
N THR A 89 1.54 -2.25 -4.29
CA THR A 89 0.56 -3.20 -3.75
C THR A 89 0.63 -4.49 -4.56
N ILE A 90 0.86 -5.62 -3.89
CA ILE A 90 0.72 -6.96 -4.44
C ILE A 90 -0.68 -7.48 -4.15
N LEU A 91 -1.40 -7.79 -5.22
CA LEU A 91 -2.61 -8.62 -5.18
C LEU A 91 -2.22 -10.06 -5.55
N GLN A 92 -2.08 -10.92 -4.54
CA GLN A 92 -1.75 -12.33 -4.73
C GLN A 92 -3.03 -13.16 -4.87
N ILE A 93 -3.18 -13.86 -5.99
CA ILE A 93 -4.29 -14.78 -6.23
C ILE A 93 -3.84 -16.20 -5.93
N GLU A 94 -4.23 -16.72 -4.76
CA GLU A 94 -4.01 -18.11 -4.42
C GLU A 94 -4.93 -19.03 -5.21
N ASN A 95 -4.44 -20.22 -5.58
CA ASN A 95 -5.21 -21.21 -6.33
C ASN A 95 -5.75 -20.66 -7.67
N GLU A 96 -4.98 -19.87 -8.39
CA GLU A 96 -5.43 -19.29 -9.64
C GLU A 96 -5.74 -20.35 -10.69
N LYS A 97 -5.02 -21.49 -10.70
CA LYS A 97 -5.33 -22.58 -11.63
C LYS A 97 -6.79 -23.02 -11.52
N TYR A 98 -7.29 -23.18 -10.29
CA TYR A 98 -8.70 -23.49 -10.06
C TYR A 98 -9.60 -22.38 -10.59
N LEU A 99 -9.28 -21.12 -10.28
CA LEU A 99 -10.09 -19.98 -10.69
C LEU A 99 -10.15 -19.85 -12.22
N LYS A 100 -9.01 -19.97 -12.90
CA LYS A 100 -8.86 -19.93 -14.35
C LYS A 100 -9.63 -21.06 -15.05
N GLU A 101 -9.64 -22.26 -14.48
CA GLU A 101 -10.33 -23.41 -15.07
C GLU A 101 -11.86 -23.39 -14.80
N ASN A 102 -12.29 -22.94 -13.62
CA ASN A 102 -13.69 -23.07 -13.19
C ASN A 102 -14.50 -21.80 -13.40
N VAL A 103 -13.88 -20.62 -13.27
CA VAL A 103 -14.54 -19.32 -13.40
C VAL A 103 -13.63 -18.31 -14.14
N PRO A 104 -13.25 -18.60 -15.41
CA PRO A 104 -12.30 -17.78 -16.16
C PRO A 104 -12.72 -16.31 -16.33
N GLU A 105 -14.03 -16.04 -16.36
CA GLU A 105 -14.58 -14.68 -16.41
C GLU A 105 -14.07 -13.82 -15.25
N LEU A 106 -14.13 -14.33 -14.01
CA LEU A 106 -13.65 -13.59 -12.83
C LEU A 106 -12.14 -13.42 -12.85
N PHE A 107 -11.41 -14.44 -13.31
CA PHE A 107 -9.94 -14.34 -13.43
C PHE A 107 -9.54 -13.26 -14.44
N ASN A 108 -10.16 -13.26 -15.61
CA ASN A 108 -9.89 -12.26 -16.65
C ASN A 108 -10.26 -10.85 -16.17
N ALA A 109 -11.39 -10.70 -15.45
CA ALA A 109 -11.77 -9.42 -14.87
C ALA A 109 -10.71 -8.86 -13.90
N ILE A 110 -10.07 -9.71 -13.08
CA ILE A 110 -8.97 -9.28 -12.19
C ILE A 110 -7.80 -8.74 -13.02
N LEU A 111 -7.41 -9.46 -14.08
CA LEU A 111 -6.27 -9.08 -14.92
C LEU A 111 -6.55 -7.80 -15.72
N GLU A 112 -7.70 -7.74 -16.38
CA GLU A 112 -8.10 -6.61 -17.22
C GLU A 112 -8.32 -5.34 -16.39
N CYS A 113 -9.12 -5.42 -15.32
CA CYS A 113 -9.39 -4.26 -14.48
C CYS A 113 -8.17 -3.85 -13.67
N GLY A 114 -7.34 -4.80 -13.19
CA GLY A 114 -6.09 -4.46 -12.51
C GLY A 114 -5.07 -3.81 -13.45
N ALA A 115 -4.98 -4.25 -14.71
CA ALA A 115 -4.20 -3.54 -15.72
C ALA A 115 -4.76 -2.14 -16.00
N PHE A 116 -6.09 -2.00 -16.01
CA PHE A 116 -6.76 -0.71 -16.22
C PHE A 116 -6.50 0.30 -15.09
N VAL A 117 -6.41 -0.15 -13.82
CA VAL A 117 -5.98 0.72 -12.71
C VAL A 117 -4.61 1.32 -13.00
N ASN A 118 -3.63 0.48 -13.37
CA ASN A 118 -2.29 0.96 -13.69
C ASN A 118 -2.29 1.89 -14.93
N TYR A 119 -3.12 1.59 -15.94
CA TYR A 119 -3.27 2.45 -17.11
C TYR A 119 -3.80 3.84 -16.72
N ARG A 120 -4.84 3.94 -15.88
CA ARG A 120 -5.37 5.24 -15.40
C ARG A 120 -4.28 6.08 -14.74
N LYS A 121 -3.44 5.48 -13.89
CA LYS A 121 -2.30 6.16 -13.26
C LYS A 121 -1.29 6.69 -14.28
N ILE A 122 -0.95 5.87 -15.28
CA ILE A 122 -0.03 6.28 -16.35
C ILE A 122 -0.58 7.47 -17.15
N GLU A 123 -1.87 7.48 -17.49
CA GLU A 123 -2.50 8.56 -18.26
C GLU A 123 -2.45 9.92 -17.55
N VAL A 124 -2.43 9.93 -16.21
CA VAL A 124 -2.31 11.15 -15.40
C VAL A 124 -0.87 11.46 -14.97
N GLY A 125 0.11 10.69 -15.45
CA GLY A 125 1.53 10.88 -15.15
C GLY A 125 1.99 10.33 -13.80
N GLU A 126 1.17 9.48 -13.17
CA GLU A 126 1.51 8.76 -11.94
C GLU A 126 2.23 7.44 -12.23
N LYS A 127 2.81 6.84 -11.18
CA LYS A 127 3.48 5.55 -11.29
C LYS A 127 2.47 4.43 -11.08
N PRO A 128 2.42 3.41 -11.96
CA PRO A 128 1.64 2.21 -11.70
C PRO A 128 2.19 1.52 -10.44
N ASN A 129 1.30 1.08 -9.56
CA ASN A 129 1.68 0.53 -8.27
C ASN A 129 0.96 -0.78 -7.93
N LEU A 130 0.03 -1.26 -8.76
CA LEU A 130 -0.62 -2.56 -8.58
C LEU A 130 0.17 -3.67 -9.28
N ILE A 131 0.50 -4.74 -8.56
CA ILE A 131 1.15 -5.94 -9.06
C ILE A 131 0.21 -7.12 -8.83
N ILE A 132 -0.13 -7.86 -9.87
CA ILE A 132 -0.91 -9.09 -9.74
C ILE A 132 0.06 -10.27 -9.74
N ALA A 133 0.02 -11.07 -8.66
CA ALA A 133 0.83 -12.26 -8.51
C ALA A 133 -0.05 -13.51 -8.55
N THR A 134 0.38 -14.54 -9.27
CA THR A 134 -0.31 -15.83 -9.41
C THR A 134 0.65 -16.97 -9.09
N ASP A 135 0.14 -18.07 -8.51
CA ASP A 135 0.96 -19.20 -8.08
C ASP A 135 1.27 -20.17 -9.26
N TYR A 136 2.46 -20.07 -9.84
CA TYR A 136 2.93 -20.88 -11.00
C TYR A 136 2.71 -22.41 -10.91
#